data_AF-A0A1V6BB14-F1
#
_entry.id   AF-A0A1V6BB14-F1
#
_cell.length_a   1.000
_cell.length_b   1.000
_cell.length_c   1.000
_cell.angle_alpha   90.00
_cell.angle_beta   90.00
_cell.angle_gamma   90.00
#
_symmetry.space_group_name_H-M   'P 1'
#
loop_
_entity.id
_entity.type
_entity.pdbx_description
1 polymer ?
#
loop_
_entity_poly.entity_id
_entity_poly.type
_entity_poly.pdbx_seq_one_letter_code
_entity_poly.pdbx_strand_id
1 'polypeptide(L)'
;MTKKCISVTGKFLPVIFFIVLSHYSSAQNNPGEIHGSFQIDGQYYIQDSVISAPEVNEKFLLNGYGDLVFTKGNFKAGLRYETYQNVLLGYDKRFTGSGIANRYAEYDNGLLAITVGNFYEQFGSGLILRSYWEPTLGYDNSIDGLRVRLKPYSGITVKGLIGRQRYYFKTGEGIVRGVDAEVAWNEVVDKWNDAKTHITTGFGFVSKYQKDDDPVYILPENVAAYSGRLDITRGKVTVNAEYAYKYNDPSSLNNYSYKFGDAALLKATYSQKGLGIFLAAKRIDNMNFRSERNANLNDLMINYLPALTKYHIYSLATIYPYATQPNGEMGYEGEINYTIKKGTKLGGDYGTNIIFNVSGANSLSTEPVAGKDLYKSDWGKIGKDVYYKEFSLEISRKFNRHFKMALVYINQTYNKDKVQFQGSTQYGTIYDNIVVADMTYKLNDRHALRLELQTLQTKQDYKSWMAGLLEYSYSPHWFVAVSDQYNYGNAKPDLRVHYFNFYVGYTKNSSRISLSYGRQREGLFCVGGVCRQVPASNGLAVSISTSF
;
A
#
# COMPACT_ATOMS: atom_id res chain seq x y z
N MET A 1 -35.12 -80.88 34.27
CA MET A 1 -35.78 -81.37 33.05
C MET A 1 -35.18 -80.61 31.88
N THR A 2 -34.62 -81.33 30.88
CA THR A 2 -34.48 -80.98 29.44
C THR A 2 -34.11 -79.55 29.04
N LYS A 3 -33.21 -79.22 28.09
CA LYS A 3 -32.21 -79.87 27.21
C LYS A 3 -31.81 -78.74 26.22
N LYS A 4 -30.50 -78.55 25.92
CA LYS A 4 -29.92 -78.11 24.61
C LYS A 4 -30.23 -76.68 24.07
N CYS A 5 -29.38 -75.92 23.35
CA CYS A 5 -28.15 -76.09 22.53
C CYS A 5 -27.31 -74.76 22.61
N ILE A 6 -25.96 -74.70 22.67
CA ILE A 6 -24.88 -74.86 21.62
C ILE A 6 -25.05 -73.84 20.45
N SER A 7 -24.10 -73.02 19.96
CA SER A 7 -22.62 -73.00 19.83
C SER A 7 -22.03 -71.58 20.08
N VAL A 8 -20.85 -71.31 20.66
CA VAL A 8 -19.43 -71.56 20.27
C VAL A 8 -19.01 -71.01 18.90
N THR A 9 -18.14 -69.98 18.87
CA THR A 9 -16.74 -70.05 18.37
C THR A 9 -16.03 -68.70 18.47
N GLY A 10 -14.75 -68.70 18.88
CA GLY A 10 -13.84 -67.56 18.76
C GLY A 10 -12.54 -67.77 19.53
N LYS A 11 -11.55 -68.41 18.89
CA LYS A 11 -10.27 -68.84 19.44
C LYS A 11 -9.32 -67.68 19.78
N PHE A 12 -8.62 -67.80 20.90
CA PHE A 12 -7.35 -67.13 21.23
C PHE A 12 -6.17 -67.81 20.52
N LEU A 13 -5.26 -67.03 19.95
CA LEU A 13 -3.83 -67.37 19.76
C LEU A 13 -3.00 -66.06 19.66
N PRO A 14 -1.79 -65.98 20.26
CA PRO A 14 -1.03 -64.74 20.39
C PRO A 14 -0.05 -64.57 19.21
N VAL A 15 0.10 -63.35 18.70
CA VAL A 15 1.08 -63.03 17.64
C VAL A 15 1.96 -61.87 18.08
N ILE A 16 3.14 -62.27 18.55
CA ILE A 16 4.49 -61.76 18.27
C ILE A 16 4.60 -60.25 17.96
N PHE A 17 5.22 -59.57 18.91
CA PHE A 17 5.71 -58.20 18.88
C PHE A 17 6.83 -58.07 17.84
N PHE A 18 6.56 -57.42 16.71
CA PHE A 18 7.59 -57.03 15.73
C PHE A 18 8.10 -55.62 16.09
N ILE A 19 9.27 -55.57 16.72
CA ILE A 19 10.06 -54.34 16.86
C ILE A 19 10.64 -54.04 15.49
N VAL A 20 10.06 -53.09 14.78
CA VAL A 20 10.72 -52.46 13.63
C VAL A 20 11.73 -51.47 14.21
N LEU A 21 13.01 -51.86 14.17
CA LEU A 21 14.14 -50.93 14.31
C LEU A 21 14.06 -49.92 13.17
N SER A 22 13.54 -48.72 13.46
CA SER A 22 13.71 -47.56 12.60
C SER A 22 15.19 -47.18 12.62
N HIS A 23 15.85 -47.34 11.48
CA HIS A 23 17.16 -46.76 11.23
C HIS A 23 17.14 -45.26 11.57
N TYR A 24 17.97 -44.87 12.54
CA TYR A 24 18.36 -43.48 12.75
C TYR A 24 19.17 -43.04 11.53
N SER A 25 18.47 -42.55 10.50
CA SER A 25 19.09 -41.64 9.54
C SER A 25 19.39 -40.36 10.31
N SER A 26 20.67 -40.12 10.60
CA SER A 26 21.16 -38.81 11.01
C SER A 26 20.92 -37.82 9.88
N ALA A 27 19.70 -37.30 9.81
CA ALA A 27 19.39 -36.13 8.99
C ALA A 27 20.24 -34.98 9.51
N GLN A 28 20.85 -34.21 8.59
CA GLN A 28 21.52 -32.96 8.91
C GLN A 28 20.62 -32.17 9.87
N ASN A 29 21.10 -32.00 11.10
CA ASN A 29 20.35 -31.39 12.18
C ASN A 29 20.27 -29.89 11.87
N ASN A 30 19.36 -29.48 10.99
CA ASN A 30 19.06 -28.07 10.75
C ASN A 30 18.11 -27.63 11.88
N PRO A 31 18.60 -26.84 12.86
CA PRO A 31 17.80 -26.45 14.02
C PRO A 31 16.61 -25.54 13.63
N GLY A 32 16.58 -25.03 12.39
CA GLY A 32 15.67 -23.98 11.96
C GLY A 32 16.31 -22.61 12.19
N GLU A 33 15.77 -21.60 11.50
CA GLU A 33 16.26 -20.23 11.57
C GLU A 33 15.17 -19.33 12.18
N ILE A 34 15.61 -18.29 12.90
CA ILE A 34 14.73 -17.22 13.38
C ILE A 34 15.20 -15.93 12.74
N HIS A 35 14.28 -15.28 12.03
CA HIS A 35 14.45 -13.96 11.46
C HIS A 35 13.51 -13.00 12.18
N GLY A 36 13.92 -11.74 12.34
CA GLY A 36 13.07 -10.76 13.00
C GLY A 36 13.30 -9.34 12.56
N SER A 37 12.29 -8.51 12.80
CA SER A 37 12.39 -7.06 12.67
C SER A 37 11.66 -6.37 13.79
N PHE A 38 12.17 -5.21 14.19
CA PHE A 38 11.61 -4.42 15.27
C PHE A 38 11.63 -2.96 14.90
N GLN A 39 10.57 -2.24 15.27
CA GLN A 39 10.49 -0.79 15.15
C GLN A 39 9.78 -0.19 16.37
N ILE A 40 10.34 0.89 16.90
CA ILE A 40 9.69 1.79 17.85
C ILE A 40 9.74 3.19 17.26
N ASP A 41 8.60 3.87 17.27
CA ASP A 41 8.47 5.29 17.02
C ASP A 41 7.84 5.95 18.25
N GLY A 42 8.54 6.91 18.83
CA GLY A 42 8.07 7.68 19.97
C GLY A 42 8.18 9.17 19.71
N GLN A 43 7.27 9.97 20.28
CA GLN A 43 7.34 11.42 20.19
C GLN A 43 6.93 12.07 21.50
N TYR A 44 7.79 12.97 21.97
CA TYR A 44 7.49 13.93 23.02
C TYR A 44 6.88 15.19 22.37
N TYR A 45 5.64 15.53 22.74
CA TYR A 45 4.86 16.61 22.17
C TYR A 45 4.95 17.87 23.01
N ILE A 46 5.16 18.98 22.32
CA ILE A 46 5.11 20.33 22.85
C ILE A 46 3.92 21.02 22.20
N GLN A 47 3.04 21.61 23.00
CA GLN A 47 1.93 22.40 22.48
C GLN A 47 2.48 23.60 21.69
N ASP A 48 1.91 23.84 20.51
CA ASP A 48 2.31 24.97 19.67
C ASP A 48 1.07 25.54 18.98
N SER A 49 0.52 26.60 19.59
CA SER A 49 -0.70 27.26 19.11
C SER A 49 -0.53 27.92 17.75
N VAL A 50 0.70 28.28 17.35
CA VAL A 50 0.99 28.95 16.07
C VAL A 50 0.70 28.03 14.89
N ILE A 51 0.99 26.73 15.04
CA ILE A 51 0.70 25.70 14.02
C ILE A 51 -0.56 24.89 14.33
N SER A 52 -1.33 25.28 15.35
CA SER A 52 -2.47 24.51 15.86
C SER A 52 -2.10 23.09 16.32
N ALA A 53 -0.87 22.88 16.80
CA ALA A 53 -0.49 21.61 17.42
C ALA A 53 -1.20 21.49 18.78
N PRO A 54 -1.98 20.42 18.98
CA PRO A 54 -2.81 20.27 20.17
C PRO A 54 -1.97 20.06 21.43
N GLU A 55 -2.56 20.35 22.59
CA GLU A 55 -1.99 19.88 23.84
C GLU A 55 -2.16 18.35 23.95
N VAL A 56 -1.05 17.67 24.26
CA VAL A 56 -1.04 16.25 24.62
C VAL A 56 -0.75 16.17 26.12
N ASN A 57 -1.65 15.53 26.88
CA ASN A 57 -1.55 15.48 28.34
C ASN A 57 -0.43 14.54 28.80
N GLU A 58 -0.30 13.41 28.11
CA GLU A 58 0.66 12.35 28.39
C GLU A 58 2.10 12.75 28.01
N LYS A 59 2.24 13.83 27.24
CA LYS A 59 3.46 14.40 26.65
C LYS A 59 4.27 13.45 25.76
N PHE A 60 4.38 12.17 26.06
CA PHE A 60 5.07 11.17 25.25
C PHE A 60 4.09 10.08 24.77
N LEU A 61 4.08 9.87 23.46
CA LEU A 61 3.25 8.86 22.78
C LEU A 61 4.18 7.87 22.05
N LEU A 62 3.78 6.61 21.96
CA LEU A 62 4.62 5.56 21.38
C LEU A 62 3.82 4.52 20.59
N ASN A 63 4.33 4.20 19.41
CA ASN A 63 3.93 3.05 18.60
C ASN A 63 5.14 2.13 18.42
N GLY A 64 4.95 0.82 18.46
CA GLY A 64 6.02 -0.12 18.18
C GLY A 64 5.51 -1.49 17.80
N TYR A 65 6.34 -2.24 17.08
CA TYR A 65 6.05 -3.61 16.68
C TYR A 65 7.33 -4.44 16.61
N GLY A 66 7.18 -5.74 16.78
CA GLY A 66 8.22 -6.73 16.62
C GLY A 66 7.69 -7.95 15.88
N ASP A 67 8.31 -8.28 14.75
CA ASP A 67 8.05 -9.45 13.94
C ASP A 67 9.10 -10.52 14.22
N LEU A 68 8.64 -11.75 14.39
CA LEU A 68 9.47 -12.94 14.52
C LEU A 68 8.96 -13.99 13.55
N VAL A 69 9.87 -14.58 12.77
CA VAL A 69 9.57 -15.65 11.83
C VAL A 69 10.53 -16.80 12.06
N PHE A 70 9.98 -17.96 12.38
CA PHE A 70 10.71 -19.22 12.45
C PHE A 70 10.54 -20.00 11.14
N THR A 71 11.62 -20.50 10.57
CA THR A 71 11.61 -21.35 9.37
C THR A 71 12.38 -22.64 9.61
N LYS A 72 11.79 -23.77 9.18
CA LYS A 72 12.46 -25.07 9.19
C LYS A 72 11.94 -25.96 8.06
N GLY A 73 12.76 -26.14 7.03
CA GLY A 73 12.35 -26.87 5.82
C GLY A 73 11.10 -26.25 5.20
N ASN A 74 10.05 -27.06 5.03
CA ASN A 74 8.77 -26.65 4.45
C ASN A 74 7.84 -25.93 5.43
N PHE A 75 8.24 -25.76 6.70
CA PHE A 75 7.43 -25.14 7.73
C PHE A 75 7.90 -23.71 8.02
N LYS A 76 6.94 -22.81 8.20
CA LYS A 76 7.15 -21.43 8.65
C LYS A 76 6.11 -21.08 9.72
N ALA A 77 6.53 -20.42 10.79
CA ALA A 77 5.61 -19.82 11.76
C ALA A 77 6.01 -18.37 11.99
N GLY A 78 5.04 -17.47 12.08
CA GLY A 78 5.30 -16.06 12.32
C GLY A 78 4.42 -15.50 13.43
N LEU A 79 4.96 -14.50 14.12
CA LEU A 79 4.27 -13.75 15.15
C LEU A 79 4.68 -12.29 15.07
N ARG A 80 3.71 -11.38 15.12
CA ARG A 80 3.93 -9.95 15.31
C ARG A 80 3.27 -9.46 16.59
N TYR A 81 4.09 -8.94 17.49
CA TYR A 81 3.63 -8.23 18.68
C TYR A 81 3.62 -6.74 18.39
N GLU A 82 2.55 -6.05 18.77
CA GLU A 82 2.39 -4.62 18.60
C GLU A 82 2.09 -3.95 19.93
N THR A 83 2.55 -2.71 20.10
CA THR A 83 2.30 -1.89 21.28
C THR A 83 2.06 -0.45 20.89
N TYR A 84 0.98 0.13 21.40
CA TYR A 84 0.55 1.49 21.18
C TYR A 84 0.24 2.11 22.55
N GLN A 85 1.29 2.64 23.19
CA GLN A 85 1.22 3.22 24.53
C GLN A 85 0.99 4.72 24.39
N ASN A 86 -0.27 5.12 24.57
CA ASN A 86 -0.78 6.43 24.16
C ASN A 86 -0.43 6.66 22.68
N VAL A 87 -1.29 6.21 21.76
CA VAL A 87 -0.98 6.13 20.33
C VAL A 87 -0.48 7.47 19.75
N LEU A 88 0.54 7.43 18.89
CA LEU A 88 1.07 8.62 18.19
C LEU A 88 -0.05 9.43 17.50
N LEU A 89 0.11 10.75 17.44
CA LEU A 89 -0.89 11.62 16.82
C LEU A 89 -1.18 11.23 15.35
N GLY A 90 -2.47 11.31 15.00
CA GLY A 90 -3.00 10.93 13.69
C GLY A 90 -3.28 9.44 13.52
N TYR A 91 -2.83 8.56 14.41
CA TYR A 91 -3.29 7.18 14.42
C TYR A 91 -4.63 7.09 15.15
N ASP A 92 -5.44 6.09 14.81
CA ASP A 92 -6.73 5.89 15.46
C ASP A 92 -6.54 5.38 16.90
N LYS A 93 -7.25 5.98 17.86
CA LYS A 93 -7.16 5.64 19.29
C LYS A 93 -7.56 4.21 19.60
N ARG A 94 -8.32 3.53 18.73
CA ARG A 94 -8.67 2.12 18.86
C ARG A 94 -7.46 1.18 18.80
N PHE A 95 -6.30 1.66 18.33
CA PHE A 95 -5.03 0.93 18.44
C PHE A 95 -4.46 0.85 19.86
N THR A 96 -4.94 1.66 20.82
CA THR A 96 -4.35 1.73 22.17
C THR A 96 -4.28 0.36 22.84
N GLY A 97 -3.11 0.02 23.39
CA GLY A 97 -2.85 -1.24 24.07
C GLY A 97 -1.67 -2.00 23.49
N SER A 98 -1.49 -3.25 23.93
CA SER A 98 -0.44 -4.12 23.42
C SER A 98 -0.96 -5.55 23.25
N GLY A 99 -0.45 -6.26 22.26
CA GLY A 99 -0.87 -7.64 22.01
C GLY A 99 -0.28 -8.26 20.75
N ILE A 100 -0.61 -9.52 20.53
CA ILE A 100 -0.26 -10.24 19.30
C ILE A 100 -1.27 -9.83 18.22
N ALA A 101 -0.80 -9.06 17.26
CA ALA A 101 -1.60 -8.55 16.17
C ALA A 101 -1.62 -9.48 14.95
N ASN A 102 -0.54 -10.26 14.79
CA ASN A 102 -0.40 -11.22 13.70
C ASN A 102 0.19 -12.53 14.24
N ARG A 103 -0.38 -13.67 13.85
CA ARG A 103 0.11 -15.00 14.19
C ARG A 103 -0.28 -15.99 13.10
N TYR A 104 0.66 -16.81 12.65
CA TYR A 104 0.36 -17.84 11.65
C TYR A 104 1.32 -19.02 11.70
N ALA A 105 0.85 -20.13 11.16
CA ALA A 105 1.66 -21.27 10.77
C ALA A 105 1.38 -21.61 9.31
N GLU A 106 2.44 -21.91 8.58
CA GLU A 106 2.42 -22.25 7.16
C GLU A 106 3.22 -23.52 6.91
N TYR A 107 2.68 -24.39 6.06
CA TYR A 107 3.39 -25.51 5.48
C TYR A 107 3.33 -25.38 3.95
N ASP A 108 4.48 -25.40 3.29
CA ASP A 108 4.61 -25.29 1.84
C ASP A 108 5.59 -26.35 1.30
N ASN A 109 5.09 -27.29 0.49
CA ASN A 109 5.89 -28.32 -0.16
C ASN A 109 6.06 -28.09 -1.68
N GLY A 110 5.79 -26.88 -2.17
CA GLY A 110 5.87 -26.52 -3.59
C GLY A 110 4.58 -26.79 -4.36
N LEU A 111 3.96 -27.97 -4.18
CA LEU A 111 2.66 -28.31 -4.76
C LEU A 111 1.51 -27.64 -4.00
N LEU A 112 1.55 -27.72 -2.68
CA LEU A 112 0.51 -27.27 -1.78
C LEU A 112 1.12 -26.43 -0.67
N ALA A 113 0.60 -25.22 -0.50
CA ALA A 113 0.88 -24.37 0.64
C ALA A 113 -0.42 -24.10 1.42
N ILE A 114 -0.39 -24.34 2.73
CA ILE A 114 -1.51 -24.08 3.63
C ILE A 114 -1.03 -23.12 4.71
N THR A 115 -1.81 -22.07 4.97
CA THR A 115 -1.58 -21.12 6.06
C THR A 115 -2.81 -21.08 6.97
N VAL A 116 -2.57 -21.16 8.28
CA VAL A 116 -3.57 -21.03 9.33
C VAL A 116 -3.20 -19.83 10.21
N GLY A 117 -4.17 -18.97 10.49
CA GLY A 117 -3.99 -17.73 11.25
C GLY A 117 -4.04 -16.51 10.32
N ASN A 118 -3.27 -15.47 10.64
CA ASN A 118 -3.21 -14.26 9.82
C ASN A 118 -2.42 -14.48 8.53
N PHE A 119 -2.96 -14.00 7.43
CA PHE A 119 -2.24 -13.92 6.17
C PHE A 119 -2.58 -12.65 5.42
N TYR A 120 -1.71 -12.34 4.47
CA TYR A 120 -1.90 -11.32 3.46
C TYR A 120 -2.00 -12.00 2.10
N GLU A 121 -2.90 -11.50 1.26
CA GLU A 121 -3.19 -12.04 -0.07
C GLU A 121 -3.71 -10.94 -1.00
N GLN A 122 -3.37 -11.07 -2.28
CA GLN A 122 -3.82 -10.18 -3.34
C GLN A 122 -4.24 -11.01 -4.56
N PHE A 123 -5.43 -10.72 -5.09
CA PHE A 123 -5.88 -11.27 -6.36
C PHE A 123 -5.70 -10.22 -7.46
N GLY A 124 -4.95 -10.56 -8.50
CA GLY A 124 -4.66 -9.62 -9.59
C GLY A 124 -3.96 -8.34 -9.10
N SER A 125 -4.45 -7.20 -9.55
CA SER A 125 -3.98 -5.88 -9.09
C SER A 125 -4.62 -5.43 -7.76
N GLY A 126 -5.53 -6.23 -7.20
CA GLY A 126 -6.21 -5.93 -5.93
C GLY A 126 -7.61 -5.35 -6.05
N LEU A 127 -8.17 -5.21 -7.26
CA LEU A 127 -9.48 -4.56 -7.49
C LEU A 127 -10.64 -5.22 -6.73
N ILE A 128 -10.53 -6.51 -6.44
CA ILE A 128 -11.52 -7.28 -5.67
C ILE A 128 -10.99 -7.79 -4.33
N LEU A 129 -9.68 -7.95 -4.16
CA LEU A 129 -9.04 -8.36 -2.91
C LEU A 129 -7.58 -7.94 -2.85
N ARG A 130 -7.23 -7.15 -1.85
CA ARG A 130 -5.85 -6.91 -1.42
C ARG A 130 -5.82 -6.72 0.08
N SER A 131 -5.12 -7.63 0.76
CA SER A 131 -4.75 -7.48 2.15
C SER A 131 -3.25 -7.25 2.26
N TYR A 132 -2.85 -6.23 3.04
CA TYR A 132 -1.48 -5.84 3.25
C TYR A 132 -1.33 -5.09 4.56
N TRP A 133 -0.07 -4.89 4.95
CA TRP A 133 0.28 -4.12 6.12
C TRP A 133 1.20 -2.98 5.71
N GLU A 134 0.81 -1.77 6.09
CA GLU A 134 1.59 -0.55 5.90
C GLU A 134 1.58 0.22 7.24
N PRO A 135 2.57 -0.04 8.13
CA PRO A 135 2.58 0.49 9.48
C PRO A 135 2.64 2.03 9.51
N THR A 136 3.25 2.68 8.52
CA THR A 136 3.35 4.15 8.46
C THR A 136 1.98 4.82 8.26
N LEU A 137 1.06 4.13 7.58
CA LEU A 137 -0.34 4.52 7.47
C LEU A 137 -1.19 4.08 8.67
N GLY A 138 -0.66 3.26 9.58
CA GLY A 138 -1.49 2.55 10.56
C GLY A 138 -2.49 1.62 9.89
N TYR A 139 -2.13 1.07 8.73
CA TYR A 139 -3.02 0.24 7.92
C TYR A 139 -2.63 -1.23 8.04
N ASP A 140 -3.57 -2.06 8.50
CA ASP A 140 -3.45 -3.51 8.47
C ASP A 140 -4.83 -4.14 8.34
N ASN A 141 -5.08 -4.77 7.21
CA ASN A 141 -6.30 -5.50 6.91
C ASN A 141 -6.05 -6.99 6.68
N SER A 142 -5.06 -7.56 7.38
CA SER A 142 -4.78 -9.01 7.39
C SER A 142 -6.04 -9.83 7.61
N ILE A 143 -6.10 -11.01 6.99
CA ILE A 143 -7.21 -11.94 7.14
C ILE A 143 -6.79 -13.02 8.10
N ASP A 144 -7.54 -13.20 9.18
CA ASP A 144 -7.39 -14.28 10.13
C ASP A 144 -8.31 -15.46 9.75
N GLY A 145 -7.71 -16.59 9.39
CA GLY A 145 -8.45 -17.78 8.98
C GLY A 145 -7.58 -18.83 8.30
N LEU A 146 -8.06 -19.35 7.16
CA LEU A 146 -7.40 -20.38 6.37
C LEU A 146 -7.10 -19.87 4.96
N ARG A 147 -5.89 -20.15 4.47
CA ARG A 147 -5.47 -19.90 3.07
C ARG A 147 -4.82 -21.15 2.51
N VAL A 148 -5.14 -21.48 1.27
CA VAL A 148 -4.53 -22.56 0.50
C VAL A 148 -4.03 -22.01 -0.82
N ARG A 149 -2.83 -22.43 -1.23
CA ARG A 149 -2.28 -22.21 -2.57
C ARG A 149 -1.86 -23.55 -3.14
N LEU A 150 -2.40 -23.91 -4.29
CA LEU A 150 -2.14 -25.14 -5.03
C LEU A 150 -1.45 -24.80 -6.37
N LYS A 151 -0.42 -25.56 -6.71
CA LYS A 151 0.28 -25.51 -8.00
C LYS A 151 0.21 -26.88 -8.67
N PRO A 152 -0.96 -27.28 -9.20
CA PRO A 152 -1.19 -28.66 -9.65
C PRO A 152 -0.37 -29.03 -10.90
N TYR A 153 0.05 -28.02 -11.67
CA TYR A 153 0.84 -28.17 -12.90
C TYR A 153 1.69 -26.91 -13.12
N SER A 154 2.75 -26.97 -13.93
CA SER A 154 3.55 -25.79 -14.27
C SER A 154 2.67 -24.71 -14.91
N GLY A 155 2.88 -23.45 -14.53
CA GLY A 155 2.07 -22.34 -15.00
C GLY A 155 0.66 -22.24 -14.43
N ILE A 156 0.15 -23.22 -13.66
CA ILE A 156 -1.18 -23.14 -13.04
C ILE A 156 -1.03 -22.89 -11.54
N THR A 157 -1.65 -21.81 -11.05
CA THR A 157 -1.76 -21.52 -9.62
C THR A 157 -3.22 -21.31 -9.26
N VAL A 158 -3.67 -21.97 -8.20
CA VAL A 158 -5.01 -21.78 -7.63
C VAL A 158 -4.85 -21.40 -6.16
N LYS A 159 -5.54 -20.36 -5.72
CA LYS A 159 -5.58 -19.88 -4.34
C LYS A 159 -7.01 -19.97 -3.82
N GLY A 160 -7.16 -20.32 -2.55
CA GLY A 160 -8.44 -20.31 -1.85
C GLY A 160 -8.25 -19.74 -0.45
N LEU A 161 -9.22 -18.98 0.04
CA LEU A 161 -9.15 -18.39 1.38
C LEU A 161 -10.53 -18.20 2.02
N ILE A 162 -10.54 -18.21 3.35
CA ILE A 162 -11.68 -17.84 4.17
C ILE A 162 -11.19 -17.29 5.51
N GLY A 163 -11.77 -16.20 5.98
CA GLY A 163 -11.42 -15.64 7.28
C GLY A 163 -12.11 -14.31 7.57
N ARG A 164 -11.67 -13.62 8.62
CA ARG A 164 -12.15 -12.29 9.00
C ARG A 164 -11.00 -11.29 8.97
N GLN A 165 -11.27 -10.08 8.51
CA GLN A 165 -10.24 -9.04 8.47
C GLN A 165 -9.94 -8.51 9.87
N ARG A 166 -8.68 -8.16 10.09
CA ARG A 166 -8.22 -7.47 11.30
C ARG A 166 -8.97 -6.14 11.44
N TYR A 167 -9.35 -5.85 12.68
CA TYR A 167 -9.91 -4.60 13.13
C TYR A 167 -9.22 -4.21 14.44
N TYR A 168 -8.11 -3.49 14.34
CA TYR A 168 -7.24 -3.19 15.50
C TYR A 168 -6.76 -4.49 16.18
N PHE A 169 -6.91 -4.62 17.50
CA PHE A 169 -6.61 -5.87 18.22
C PHE A 169 -7.75 -6.91 18.19
N LYS A 170 -8.77 -6.69 17.34
CA LYS A 170 -9.92 -7.59 17.13
C LYS A 170 -10.01 -7.99 15.65
N THR A 171 -11.07 -8.72 15.32
CA THR A 171 -11.49 -8.98 13.94
C THR A 171 -12.83 -8.32 13.67
N GLY A 172 -13.06 -7.90 12.43
CA GLY A 172 -14.39 -7.50 11.99
C GLY A 172 -15.39 -8.66 11.99
N GLU A 173 -16.68 -8.35 11.96
CA GLU A 173 -17.78 -9.32 11.96
C GLU A 173 -17.88 -10.06 10.62
N GLY A 174 -17.56 -9.36 9.54
CA GLY A 174 -17.70 -9.85 8.17
C GLY A 174 -16.74 -10.98 7.82
N ILE A 175 -17.26 -12.04 7.21
CA ILE A 175 -16.47 -13.19 6.73
C ILE A 175 -16.11 -12.95 5.26
N VAL A 176 -14.82 -12.94 4.95
CA VAL A 176 -14.31 -12.84 3.58
C VAL A 176 -13.94 -14.22 3.08
N ARG A 177 -14.34 -14.54 1.85
CA ARG A 177 -14.06 -15.79 1.14
C ARG A 177 -13.51 -15.45 -0.23
N GLY A 178 -12.57 -16.24 -0.75
CA GLY A 178 -12.04 -15.99 -2.08
C GLY A 178 -11.46 -17.23 -2.73
N VAL A 179 -11.54 -17.26 -4.07
CA VAL A 179 -10.82 -18.20 -4.92
C VAL A 179 -10.21 -17.43 -6.08
N ASP A 180 -9.00 -17.79 -6.46
CA ASP A 180 -8.29 -17.18 -7.57
C ASP A 180 -7.54 -18.25 -8.36
N ALA A 181 -7.55 -18.15 -9.67
CA ALA A 181 -6.82 -19.04 -10.55
C ALA A 181 -6.03 -18.22 -11.57
N GLU A 182 -4.77 -18.56 -11.77
CA GLU A 182 -3.87 -17.98 -12.76
C GLU A 182 -3.25 -19.08 -13.61
N VAL A 183 -3.18 -18.82 -14.92
CA VAL A 183 -2.68 -19.75 -15.92
C VAL A 183 -1.69 -19.03 -16.82
N ALA A 184 -0.41 -19.39 -16.73
CA ALA A 184 0.65 -19.00 -17.65
C ALA A 184 0.68 -19.99 -18.84
N TRP A 185 0.03 -19.63 -19.95
CA TRP A 185 -0.24 -20.53 -21.07
C TRP A 185 1.02 -21.11 -21.72
N ASN A 186 2.11 -20.36 -21.69
CA ASN A 186 3.38 -20.80 -22.27
C ASN A 186 3.97 -22.00 -21.54
N GLU A 187 3.75 -22.14 -20.23
CA GLU A 187 4.19 -23.28 -19.44
C GLU A 187 3.20 -24.45 -19.49
N VAL A 188 1.93 -24.17 -19.82
CA VAL A 188 0.88 -25.19 -19.92
C VAL A 188 0.92 -25.89 -21.28
N VAL A 189 1.16 -25.14 -22.34
CA VAL A 189 1.19 -25.63 -23.71
C VAL A 189 2.64 -25.78 -24.15
N ASP A 190 3.17 -27.00 -24.17
CA ASP A 190 4.59 -27.26 -24.46
C ASP A 190 5.10 -26.59 -25.75
N LYS A 191 4.24 -26.51 -26.78
CA LYS A 191 4.56 -25.86 -28.07
C LYS A 191 4.78 -24.35 -27.95
N TRP A 192 4.38 -23.73 -26.85
CA TRP A 192 4.45 -22.29 -26.60
C TRP A 192 5.57 -21.90 -25.63
N ASN A 193 6.31 -22.87 -25.08
CA ASN A 193 7.45 -22.62 -24.19
C ASN A 193 8.45 -21.62 -24.81
N ASP A 194 8.80 -21.82 -26.08
CA ASP A 194 9.75 -20.97 -26.82
C ASP A 194 9.06 -19.82 -27.61
N ALA A 195 7.75 -19.63 -27.44
CA ALA A 195 7.04 -18.58 -28.14
C ALA A 195 7.46 -17.20 -27.62
N LYS A 196 7.73 -16.26 -28.54
CA LYS A 196 8.10 -14.86 -28.19
C LYS A 196 7.02 -14.08 -27.44
N THR A 197 5.80 -14.61 -27.38
CA THR A 197 4.65 -13.98 -26.72
C THR A 197 4.30 -14.82 -25.52
N HIS A 198 4.43 -14.25 -24.33
CA HIS A 198 4.01 -14.84 -23.07
C HIS A 198 2.62 -14.35 -22.72
N ILE A 199 1.71 -15.26 -22.39
CA ILE A 199 0.32 -14.95 -22.05
C ILE A 199 -0.01 -15.58 -20.71
N THR A 200 -0.49 -14.76 -19.79
CA THR A 200 -1.09 -15.21 -18.53
C THR A 200 -2.53 -14.73 -18.46
N THR A 201 -3.43 -15.60 -18.05
CA THR A 201 -4.82 -15.23 -17.76
C THR A 201 -5.14 -15.55 -16.32
N GLY A 202 -5.98 -14.73 -15.70
CA GLY A 202 -6.43 -14.94 -14.33
C GLY A 202 -7.92 -14.74 -14.16
N PHE A 203 -8.52 -15.45 -13.22
CA PHE A 203 -9.88 -15.23 -12.76
C PHE A 203 -9.92 -15.28 -11.24
N GLY A 204 -10.50 -14.25 -10.62
CA GLY A 204 -10.70 -14.17 -9.18
C GLY A 204 -12.18 -14.01 -8.83
N PHE A 205 -12.58 -14.59 -7.71
CA PHE A 205 -13.89 -14.42 -7.10
C PHE A 205 -13.72 -14.20 -5.60
N VAL A 206 -14.39 -13.18 -5.07
CA VAL A 206 -14.35 -12.80 -3.66
C VAL A 206 -15.78 -12.59 -3.20
N SER A 207 -16.11 -13.07 -2.01
CA SER A 207 -17.40 -12.82 -1.38
C SER A 207 -17.19 -12.38 0.05
N LYS A 208 -18.02 -11.43 0.50
CA LYS A 208 -18.18 -11.12 1.92
C LYS A 208 -19.54 -11.59 2.41
N TYR A 209 -19.60 -12.03 3.67
CA TYR A 209 -20.83 -12.26 4.40
C TYR A 209 -20.90 -11.33 5.61
N GLN A 210 -21.99 -10.59 5.74
CA GLN A 210 -22.36 -9.83 6.94
C GLN A 210 -23.87 -9.97 7.14
N LYS A 211 -24.32 -10.26 8.36
CA LYS A 211 -25.75 -10.37 8.69
C LYS A 211 -26.49 -9.07 8.35
N ASP A 212 -27.74 -9.18 7.92
CA ASP A 212 -28.65 -8.03 7.83
C ASP A 212 -29.37 -7.83 9.16
N ASP A 213 -29.18 -6.67 9.76
CA ASP A 213 -29.84 -6.24 10.99
C ASP A 213 -30.46 -4.83 10.81
N ASP A 214 -30.60 -4.35 9.56
CA ASP A 214 -31.15 -3.02 9.28
C ASP A 214 -32.68 -3.06 9.20
N PRO A 215 -33.40 -2.19 9.92
CA PRO A 215 -34.87 -2.19 9.93
C PRO A 215 -35.49 -1.43 8.74
N VAL A 216 -34.69 -0.70 7.96
CA VAL A 216 -35.15 0.20 6.88
C VAL A 216 -34.77 -0.34 5.50
N TYR A 217 -33.58 -0.91 5.36
CA TYR A 217 -33.05 -1.42 4.10
C TYR A 217 -33.10 -2.95 4.04
N ILE A 218 -33.22 -3.50 2.83
CA ILE A 218 -33.05 -4.95 2.58
C ILE A 218 -31.62 -5.14 2.12
N LEU A 219 -30.73 -5.49 3.04
CA LEU A 219 -29.31 -5.51 2.75
C LEU A 219 -28.85 -6.92 2.32
N PRO A 220 -28.14 -7.07 1.19
CA PRO A 220 -27.56 -8.35 0.84
C PRO A 220 -26.61 -8.83 1.93
N GLU A 221 -26.84 -10.04 2.43
CA GLU A 221 -25.94 -10.64 3.41
C GLU A 221 -24.65 -11.14 2.77
N ASN A 222 -24.75 -11.71 1.56
CA ASN A 222 -23.60 -12.11 0.75
C ASN A 222 -23.45 -11.16 -0.44
N VAL A 223 -22.32 -10.47 -0.52
CA VAL A 223 -21.94 -9.64 -1.67
C VAL A 223 -20.75 -10.28 -2.34
N ALA A 224 -20.81 -10.45 -3.66
CA ALA A 224 -19.76 -11.04 -4.46
C ALA A 224 -19.07 -10.01 -5.37
N ALA A 225 -17.79 -10.23 -5.65
CA ALA A 225 -17.03 -9.54 -6.68
C ALA A 225 -16.21 -10.56 -7.47
N TYR A 226 -16.05 -10.35 -8.77
CA TYR A 226 -15.19 -11.18 -9.61
C TYR A 226 -14.31 -10.32 -10.49
N SER A 227 -13.14 -10.83 -10.87
CA SER A 227 -12.26 -10.17 -11.83
C SER A 227 -11.68 -11.13 -12.85
N GLY A 228 -11.58 -10.66 -14.09
CA GLY A 228 -10.90 -11.33 -15.20
C GLY A 228 -9.65 -10.57 -15.59
N ARG A 229 -8.54 -11.29 -15.84
CA ARG A 229 -7.21 -10.72 -16.02
C ARG A 229 -6.50 -11.30 -17.24
N LEU A 230 -5.76 -10.45 -17.93
CA LEU A 230 -4.96 -10.78 -19.08
C LEU A 230 -3.63 -10.03 -19.03
N ASP A 231 -2.53 -10.77 -19.03
CA ASP A 231 -1.17 -10.25 -19.09
C ASP A 231 -0.49 -10.82 -20.33
N ILE A 232 -0.08 -9.93 -21.25
CA ILE A 232 0.60 -10.31 -22.50
C ILE A 232 1.94 -9.60 -22.55
N THR A 233 3.02 -10.36 -22.66
CA THR A 233 4.37 -9.84 -22.89
C THR A 233 4.89 -10.33 -24.23
N ARG A 234 5.27 -9.42 -25.13
CA ARG A 234 5.91 -9.74 -26.40
C ARG A 234 7.15 -8.89 -26.60
N GLY A 235 8.32 -9.50 -26.44
CA GLY A 235 9.60 -8.81 -26.54
C GLY A 235 9.73 -7.69 -25.51
N LYS A 236 9.63 -6.43 -25.95
CA LYS A 236 9.82 -5.23 -25.13
C LYS A 236 8.52 -4.65 -24.59
N VAL A 237 7.37 -5.16 -25.03
CA VAL A 237 6.05 -4.65 -24.69
C VAL A 237 5.36 -5.61 -23.74
N THR A 238 4.79 -5.10 -22.66
CA THR A 238 3.91 -5.81 -21.75
C THR A 238 2.60 -5.05 -21.64
N VAL A 239 1.47 -5.73 -21.77
CA VAL A 239 0.12 -5.18 -21.56
C VAL A 239 -0.57 -6.00 -20.48
N ASN A 240 -1.15 -5.32 -19.50
CA ASN A 240 -1.95 -5.93 -18.43
C ASN A 240 -3.35 -5.31 -18.48
N ALA A 241 -4.37 -6.15 -18.51
CA ALA A 241 -5.76 -5.73 -18.43
C ALA A 241 -6.45 -6.51 -17.31
N GLU A 242 -7.20 -5.80 -16.47
CA GLU A 242 -8.06 -6.39 -15.46
C GLU A 242 -9.43 -5.70 -15.49
N TYR A 243 -10.49 -6.50 -15.47
CA TYR A 243 -11.86 -6.03 -15.31
C TYR A 243 -12.45 -6.69 -14.08
N ALA A 244 -13.04 -5.91 -13.19
CA ALA A 244 -13.69 -6.34 -11.98
C ALA A 244 -15.16 -5.89 -11.98
N TYR A 245 -16.04 -6.74 -11.45
CA TYR A 245 -17.44 -6.45 -11.24
C TYR A 245 -17.82 -6.82 -9.82
N LYS A 246 -18.61 -5.99 -9.16
CA LYS A 246 -19.07 -6.16 -7.79
C LYS A 246 -20.60 -6.09 -7.76
N TYR A 247 -21.21 -7.07 -7.11
CA TYR A 247 -22.64 -7.06 -6.81
C TYR A 247 -23.03 -5.84 -5.95
N ASN A 248 -24.31 -5.54 -5.89
CA ASN A 248 -24.83 -4.42 -5.13
C ASN A 248 -24.43 -4.52 -3.65
N ASP A 249 -23.82 -3.46 -3.14
CA ASP A 249 -23.28 -3.39 -1.77
C ASP A 249 -23.68 -2.06 -1.11
N PRO A 250 -24.93 -1.93 -0.64
CA PRO A 250 -25.38 -0.73 0.05
C PRO A 250 -24.57 -0.51 1.33
N SER A 251 -23.95 0.66 1.45
CA SER A 251 -23.02 1.03 2.53
C SER A 251 -23.15 2.50 2.90
N SER A 252 -22.60 2.88 4.06
CA SER A 252 -22.53 4.29 4.46
C SER A 252 -21.82 5.18 3.41
N LEU A 253 -20.83 4.63 2.72
CA LEU A 253 -19.98 5.39 1.79
C LEU A 253 -20.61 5.61 0.42
N ASN A 254 -21.59 4.81 0.01
CA ASN A 254 -22.33 5.02 -1.25
C ASN A 254 -23.78 5.45 -1.03
N ASN A 255 -24.08 5.99 0.16
CA ASN A 255 -25.42 6.40 0.57
C ASN A 255 -26.46 5.27 0.44
N TYR A 256 -26.07 4.05 0.79
CA TYR A 256 -26.88 2.84 0.68
C TYR A 256 -27.44 2.61 -0.73
N SER A 257 -26.63 2.88 -1.76
CA SER A 257 -26.97 2.60 -3.15
C SER A 257 -26.96 1.10 -3.45
N TYR A 258 -27.95 0.66 -4.22
CA TYR A 258 -28.11 -0.72 -4.71
C TYR A 258 -27.49 -0.90 -6.09
N LYS A 259 -26.80 0.11 -6.60
CA LYS A 259 -26.09 0.03 -7.87
C LYS A 259 -24.97 -1.00 -7.81
N PHE A 260 -24.82 -1.77 -8.88
CA PHE A 260 -23.65 -2.61 -9.11
C PHE A 260 -22.38 -1.78 -9.29
N GLY A 261 -21.25 -2.32 -8.83
CA GLY A 261 -19.94 -1.72 -9.01
C GLY A 261 -19.16 -2.40 -10.13
N ASP A 262 -18.25 -1.65 -10.73
CA ASP A 262 -17.29 -2.19 -11.68
C ASP A 262 -15.99 -1.37 -11.69
N ALA A 263 -14.89 -2.02 -12.06
CA ALA A 263 -13.64 -1.34 -12.35
C ALA A 263 -12.93 -1.97 -13.53
N ALA A 264 -12.24 -1.16 -14.32
CA ALA A 264 -11.30 -1.60 -15.34
C ALA A 264 -9.94 -0.97 -15.07
N LEU A 265 -8.87 -1.74 -15.29
CA LEU A 265 -7.49 -1.28 -15.24
C LEU A 265 -6.75 -1.80 -16.47
N LEU A 266 -6.14 -0.89 -17.22
CA LEU A 266 -5.27 -1.19 -18.35
C LEU A 266 -3.91 -0.58 -18.06
N LYS A 267 -2.84 -1.37 -18.22
CA LYS A 267 -1.45 -0.92 -18.14
C LYS A 267 -0.70 -1.41 -19.37
N ALA A 268 0.15 -0.59 -19.93
CA ALA A 268 1.05 -0.94 -21.01
C ALA A 268 2.44 -0.39 -20.73
N THR A 269 3.45 -1.25 -20.85
CA THR A 269 4.85 -0.88 -20.61
C THR A 269 5.67 -1.24 -21.83
N TYR A 270 6.53 -0.32 -22.27
CA TYR A 270 7.58 -0.58 -23.24
C TYR A 270 8.94 -0.35 -22.57
N SER A 271 9.85 -1.32 -22.64
CA SER A 271 11.17 -1.21 -22.03
C SER A 271 12.29 -1.68 -22.95
N GLN A 272 13.32 -0.86 -23.06
CA GLN A 272 14.59 -1.20 -23.66
C GLN A 272 15.73 -0.45 -22.98
N LYS A 273 16.98 -0.82 -23.29
CA LYS A 273 18.16 -0.14 -22.76
C LYS A 273 18.08 1.39 -23.00
N GLY A 274 17.93 2.14 -21.91
CA GLY A 274 17.89 3.61 -21.90
C GLY A 274 16.53 4.24 -22.18
N LEU A 275 15.45 3.47 -22.39
CA LEU A 275 14.10 4.01 -22.57
C LEU A 275 13.06 3.08 -21.91
N GLY A 276 12.29 3.61 -20.98
CA GLY A 276 11.07 3.02 -20.44
C GLY A 276 9.88 3.93 -20.72
N ILE A 277 8.76 3.36 -21.13
CA ILE A 277 7.47 4.05 -21.27
C ILE A 277 6.43 3.24 -20.50
N PHE A 278 5.65 3.91 -19.68
CA PHE A 278 4.54 3.34 -18.93
C PHE A 278 3.28 4.14 -19.25
N LEU A 279 2.20 3.44 -19.59
CA LEU A 279 0.88 4.01 -19.81
C LEU A 279 -0.11 3.21 -18.97
N ALA A 280 -1.00 3.89 -18.27
CA ALA A 280 -2.07 3.27 -17.51
C ALA A 280 -3.36 4.08 -17.60
N ALA A 281 -4.48 3.38 -17.56
CA ALA A 281 -5.80 3.95 -17.45
C ALA A 281 -6.67 3.08 -16.55
N LYS A 282 -7.56 3.71 -15.78
CA LYS A 282 -8.56 3.03 -14.97
C LYS A 282 -9.92 3.69 -15.09
N ARG A 283 -10.95 2.88 -14.87
CA ARG A 283 -12.30 3.31 -14.55
C ARG A 283 -12.70 2.63 -13.25
N ILE A 284 -13.32 3.35 -12.34
CA ILE A 284 -13.83 2.84 -11.07
C ILE A 284 -15.22 3.42 -10.88
N ASP A 285 -16.20 2.56 -10.57
CA ASP A 285 -17.58 2.96 -10.30
C ASP A 285 -18.18 2.11 -9.19
N ASN A 286 -18.60 2.75 -8.10
CA ASN A 286 -19.16 2.10 -6.91
C ASN A 286 -18.37 0.86 -6.41
N MET A 287 -17.04 0.92 -6.39
CA MET A 287 -16.16 -0.20 -6.02
C MET A 287 -15.67 -0.15 -4.58
N ASN A 288 -16.24 0.69 -3.70
CA ASN A 288 -15.96 0.57 -2.27
C ASN A 288 -16.34 -0.84 -1.78
N PHE A 289 -15.41 -1.64 -1.27
CA PHE A 289 -15.71 -3.01 -0.85
C PHE A 289 -15.06 -3.30 0.49
N ARG A 290 -15.91 -3.50 1.52
CA ARG A 290 -15.48 -3.68 2.91
C ARG A 290 -16.15 -4.87 3.55
N SER A 291 -15.46 -5.57 4.45
CA SER A 291 -16.07 -6.71 5.16
C SER A 291 -17.20 -6.27 6.09
N GLU A 292 -17.21 -5.01 6.53
CA GLU A 292 -18.34 -4.38 7.22
C GLU A 292 -18.85 -3.16 6.44
N ARG A 293 -20.15 -3.13 6.17
CA ARG A 293 -20.80 -2.11 5.32
C ARG A 293 -20.78 -0.68 5.86
N ASN A 294 -20.58 -0.51 7.17
CA ASN A 294 -20.57 0.79 7.85
C ASN A 294 -19.17 1.21 8.33
N ALA A 295 -18.15 0.41 8.02
CA ALA A 295 -16.76 0.78 8.28
C ALA A 295 -16.36 1.99 7.43
N ASN A 296 -15.63 2.93 8.02
CA ASN A 296 -15.22 4.18 7.40
C ASN A 296 -13.69 4.28 7.31
N LEU A 297 -13.19 5.37 6.72
CA LEU A 297 -11.74 5.62 6.57
C LEU A 297 -11.04 4.42 5.90
N ASN A 298 -10.02 3.84 6.51
CA ASN A 298 -9.30 2.71 5.94
C ASN A 298 -9.67 1.36 6.57
N ASP A 299 -10.69 1.34 7.44
CA ASP A 299 -11.08 0.14 8.19
C ASP A 299 -11.69 -0.93 7.27
N LEU A 300 -11.26 -2.19 7.45
CA LEU A 300 -11.94 -3.37 6.88
C LEU A 300 -12.13 -3.33 5.36
N MET A 301 -11.21 -2.68 4.64
CA MET A 301 -11.18 -2.65 3.18
C MET A 301 -10.79 -4.03 2.63
N ILE A 302 -11.64 -4.62 1.79
CA ILE A 302 -11.34 -5.88 1.10
C ILE A 302 -10.49 -5.61 -0.13
N ASN A 303 -10.85 -4.59 -0.91
CA ASN A 303 -10.16 -4.27 -2.17
C ASN A 303 -9.23 -3.07 -2.06
N TYR A 304 -8.36 -2.96 -3.06
CA TYR A 304 -7.44 -1.84 -3.26
C TYR A 304 -7.60 -1.29 -4.67
N LEU A 305 -7.70 0.03 -4.75
CA LEU A 305 -7.93 0.74 -6.01
C LEU A 305 -6.73 1.67 -6.26
N PRO A 306 -5.88 1.37 -7.26
CA PRO A 306 -4.61 2.08 -7.47
C PRO A 306 -4.84 3.53 -7.88
N ALA A 307 -4.07 4.49 -7.35
CA ALA A 307 -4.23 5.93 -7.66
C ALA A 307 -3.94 6.33 -9.11
N LEU A 308 -2.98 5.68 -9.78
CA LEU A 308 -2.41 6.11 -11.08
C LEU A 308 -1.91 7.56 -11.05
N THR A 309 -1.11 7.88 -10.04
CA THR A 309 -0.46 9.17 -9.86
C THR A 309 0.98 8.96 -9.44
N LYS A 310 1.88 9.86 -9.83
CA LYS A 310 3.29 9.78 -9.45
C LYS A 310 3.46 9.98 -7.94
N TYR A 311 4.32 9.17 -7.33
CA TYR A 311 4.75 9.38 -5.95
C TYR A 311 5.92 10.35 -5.90
N HIS A 312 5.78 11.41 -5.09
CA HIS A 312 6.84 12.36 -4.83
C HIS A 312 7.44 12.18 -3.45
N ILE A 313 8.76 12.33 -3.36
CA ILE A 313 9.51 12.28 -2.10
C ILE A 313 9.73 13.67 -1.48
N TYR A 314 9.44 14.73 -2.25
CA TYR A 314 9.71 16.11 -1.86
C TYR A 314 8.57 16.69 -1.02
N SER A 315 8.91 17.28 0.12
CA SER A 315 7.92 17.74 1.11
C SER A 315 6.84 18.66 0.54
N LEU A 316 7.18 19.64 -0.32
CA LEU A 316 6.19 20.54 -0.91
C LEU A 316 5.32 19.87 -1.96
N ALA A 317 5.87 18.88 -2.70
CA ALA A 317 5.11 18.08 -3.66
C ALA A 317 4.10 17.13 -3.00
N THR A 318 4.26 16.87 -1.70
CA THR A 318 3.33 16.03 -0.92
C THR A 318 2.27 16.84 -0.17
N ILE A 319 2.14 18.16 -0.40
CA ILE A 319 1.14 18.98 0.30
C ILE A 319 -0.29 18.58 -0.10
N TYR A 320 -0.49 18.23 -1.37
CA TYR A 320 -1.80 17.85 -1.93
C TYR A 320 -1.73 16.45 -2.56
N PRO A 321 -1.55 15.39 -1.78
CA PRO A 321 -1.47 14.04 -2.32
C PRO A 321 -2.85 13.57 -2.80
N TYR A 322 -2.88 12.66 -3.77
CA TYR A 322 -4.12 12.15 -4.33
C TYR A 322 -4.55 10.81 -3.71
N ALA A 323 -5.86 10.71 -3.42
CA ALA A 323 -6.52 9.50 -2.96
C ALA A 323 -7.53 9.04 -4.02
N THR A 324 -7.51 7.75 -4.37
CA THR A 324 -8.52 7.14 -5.26
C THR A 324 -9.93 7.31 -4.67
N GLN A 325 -10.89 7.71 -5.50
CA GLN A 325 -12.31 7.87 -5.17
C GLN A 325 -13.08 6.58 -5.52
N PRO A 326 -13.41 5.71 -4.54
CA PRO A 326 -13.97 4.39 -4.83
C PRO A 326 -15.38 4.41 -5.44
N ASN A 327 -16.10 5.52 -5.27
CA ASN A 327 -17.48 5.65 -5.73
C ASN A 327 -17.58 6.11 -7.18
N GLY A 328 -16.52 6.63 -7.79
CA GLY A 328 -16.58 7.06 -9.18
C GLY A 328 -15.39 7.89 -9.62
N GLU A 329 -14.55 7.34 -10.49
CA GLU A 329 -13.51 8.10 -11.19
C GLU A 329 -13.03 7.42 -12.48
N MET A 330 -12.48 8.22 -13.39
CA MET A 330 -11.63 7.79 -14.49
C MET A 330 -10.24 8.36 -14.29
N GLY A 331 -9.22 7.51 -14.25
CA GLY A 331 -7.83 7.90 -14.02
C GLY A 331 -6.89 7.47 -15.13
N TYR A 332 -5.79 8.17 -15.31
CA TYR A 332 -4.76 7.84 -16.28
C TYR A 332 -3.38 8.28 -15.80
N GLU A 333 -2.35 7.60 -16.28
CA GLU A 333 -0.95 7.94 -16.06
C GLU A 333 -0.12 7.60 -17.29
N GLY A 334 0.78 8.49 -17.68
CA GLY A 334 1.77 8.27 -18.71
C GLY A 334 3.13 8.73 -18.22
N GLU A 335 4.10 7.82 -18.17
CA GLU A 335 5.47 8.10 -17.78
C GLU A 335 6.47 7.68 -18.86
N ILE A 336 7.46 8.52 -19.12
CA ILE A 336 8.60 8.24 -19.99
C ILE A 336 9.87 8.46 -19.19
N ASN A 337 10.68 7.42 -19.05
CA ASN A 337 11.99 7.45 -18.43
C ASN A 337 13.06 7.22 -19.50
N TYR A 338 13.83 8.26 -19.82
CA TYR A 338 14.82 8.24 -20.89
C TYR A 338 16.20 8.65 -20.38
N THR A 339 17.19 7.78 -20.64
CA THR A 339 18.59 8.05 -20.32
C THR A 339 19.36 8.48 -21.57
N ILE A 340 19.75 9.75 -21.62
CA ILE A 340 20.66 10.27 -22.63
C ILE A 340 22.02 9.57 -22.48
N LYS A 341 22.52 9.03 -23.60
CA LYS A 341 23.75 8.23 -23.63
C LYS A 341 24.97 9.01 -23.13
N LYS A 342 25.83 8.29 -22.42
CA LYS A 342 27.17 8.73 -22.00
C LYS A 342 28.00 9.17 -23.21
N GLY A 343 28.89 10.14 -23.02
CA GLY A 343 29.78 10.70 -24.05
C GLY A 343 29.12 11.69 -25.01
N THR A 344 27.80 11.92 -24.92
CA THR A 344 27.11 12.97 -25.70
C THR A 344 27.17 14.31 -24.96
N LYS A 345 27.00 15.44 -25.67
CA LYS A 345 26.98 16.79 -25.07
C LYS A 345 25.97 16.91 -23.92
N LEU A 346 24.78 16.36 -24.11
CA LEU A 346 23.70 16.40 -23.11
C LEU A 346 23.79 15.28 -22.06
N GLY A 347 24.42 14.14 -22.38
CA GLY A 347 24.59 13.02 -21.45
C GLY A 347 25.83 13.10 -20.56
N GLY A 348 26.89 13.79 -20.99
CA GLY A 348 28.18 13.84 -20.27
C GLY A 348 28.77 12.45 -20.00
N ASP A 349 29.68 12.37 -19.04
CA ASP A 349 30.42 11.11 -18.78
C ASP A 349 29.56 10.02 -18.12
N TYR A 350 28.52 10.42 -17.38
CA TYR A 350 27.71 9.51 -16.57
C TYR A 350 26.32 9.23 -17.15
N GLY A 351 25.90 9.98 -18.17
CA GLY A 351 24.53 9.96 -18.69
C GLY A 351 23.66 10.98 -17.95
N THR A 352 22.57 11.37 -18.60
CA THR A 352 21.55 12.26 -18.03
C THR A 352 20.22 11.53 -18.10
N ASN A 353 19.52 11.40 -16.97
CA ASN A 353 18.21 10.80 -16.92
C ASN A 353 17.12 11.87 -16.99
N ILE A 354 16.08 11.60 -17.76
CA ILE A 354 14.90 12.46 -17.90
C ILE A 354 13.67 11.60 -17.63
N ILE A 355 12.89 11.98 -16.62
CA ILE A 355 11.60 11.37 -16.32
C ILE A 355 10.52 12.41 -16.58
N PHE A 356 9.63 12.09 -17.51
CA PHE A 356 8.44 12.87 -17.83
C PHE A 356 7.22 12.08 -17.39
N ASN A 357 6.31 12.69 -16.61
CA ASN A 357 5.09 12.05 -16.15
C ASN A 357 3.89 12.99 -16.35
N VAL A 358 2.77 12.44 -16.81
CA VAL A 358 1.47 13.11 -16.82
C VAL A 358 0.46 12.15 -16.22
N SER A 359 -0.23 12.58 -15.16
CA SER A 359 -1.27 11.80 -14.52
C SER A 359 -2.51 12.64 -14.28
N GLY A 360 -3.66 11.99 -14.12
CA GLY A 360 -4.91 12.69 -13.85
C GLY A 360 -6.05 11.77 -13.48
N ALA A 361 -7.02 12.34 -12.78
CA ALA A 361 -8.24 11.69 -12.39
C ALA A 361 -9.43 12.67 -12.47
N ASN A 362 -10.50 12.18 -13.07
CA ASN A 362 -11.74 12.90 -13.33
C ASN A 362 -12.91 12.10 -12.74
N SER A 363 -14.01 12.80 -12.49
CA SER A 363 -15.32 12.19 -12.21
C SER A 363 -15.78 11.25 -13.33
N LEU A 364 -16.74 10.39 -13.01
CA LEU A 364 -17.54 9.70 -14.03
C LEU A 364 -18.57 10.67 -14.61
N SER A 365 -18.94 10.46 -15.87
CA SER A 365 -20.16 11.08 -16.42
C SER A 365 -21.38 10.33 -15.90
N THR A 366 -22.08 10.93 -14.93
CA THR A 366 -23.25 10.30 -14.27
C THR A 366 -24.56 11.00 -14.57
N GLU A 367 -25.63 10.21 -14.73
CA GLU A 367 -27.01 10.68 -14.84
C GLU A 367 -27.81 10.15 -13.64
N PRO A 368 -28.48 11.02 -12.85
CA PRO A 368 -29.32 10.57 -11.75
C PRO A 368 -30.46 9.68 -12.24
N VAL A 369 -30.78 8.64 -11.46
CA VAL A 369 -31.94 7.79 -11.73
C VAL A 369 -32.80 7.63 -10.48
N ALA A 370 -34.11 7.51 -10.69
CA ALA A 370 -35.03 7.21 -9.61
C ALA A 370 -34.78 5.79 -9.06
N GLY A 371 -35.07 5.58 -7.78
CA GLY A 371 -34.90 4.29 -7.10
C GLY A 371 -33.60 4.22 -6.30
N LYS A 372 -33.18 3.00 -5.99
CA LYS A 372 -32.06 2.74 -5.08
C LYS A 372 -30.69 2.71 -5.75
N ASP A 373 -30.61 2.73 -7.07
CA ASP A 373 -29.34 2.81 -7.81
C ASP A 373 -28.70 4.21 -7.75
N LEU A 374 -29.52 5.25 -7.53
CA LEU A 374 -29.18 6.68 -7.43
C LEU A 374 -28.64 7.31 -8.73
N TYR A 375 -27.80 6.62 -9.50
CA TYR A 375 -27.25 7.12 -10.76
C TYR A 375 -26.91 6.00 -11.75
N LYS A 376 -26.76 6.38 -13.02
CA LYS A 376 -26.12 5.60 -14.09
C LYS A 376 -24.86 6.31 -14.54
N SER A 377 -23.91 5.57 -15.10
CA SER A 377 -22.64 6.09 -15.59
C SER A 377 -22.34 5.51 -16.97
N ASP A 378 -21.75 6.33 -17.84
CA ASP A 378 -21.38 5.93 -19.20
C ASP A 378 -19.90 5.49 -19.23
N TRP A 379 -19.62 4.36 -19.86
CA TRP A 379 -18.27 3.80 -19.99
C TRP A 379 -17.35 4.62 -20.90
N GLY A 380 -17.92 5.27 -21.92
CA GLY A 380 -17.15 6.01 -22.94
C GLY A 380 -16.94 7.49 -22.61
N LYS A 381 -17.50 7.99 -21.51
CA LYS A 381 -17.50 9.42 -21.18
C LYS A 381 -16.77 9.71 -19.87
N ILE A 382 -15.75 10.54 -19.97
CA ILE A 382 -15.08 11.14 -18.82
C ILE A 382 -15.95 12.29 -18.30
N GLY A 383 -16.16 12.34 -16.98
CA GLY A 383 -16.91 13.40 -16.32
C GLY A 383 -16.17 14.75 -16.31
N LYS A 384 -16.93 15.82 -16.14
CA LYS A 384 -16.43 17.20 -16.24
C LYS A 384 -15.59 17.63 -15.04
N ASP A 385 -15.90 17.13 -13.85
CA ASP A 385 -15.16 17.49 -12.63
C ASP A 385 -13.78 16.85 -12.69
N VAL A 386 -12.74 17.68 -12.61
CA VAL A 386 -11.35 17.26 -12.43
C VAL A 386 -11.08 17.11 -10.95
N TYR A 387 -10.65 15.93 -10.51
CA TYR A 387 -10.23 15.69 -9.14
C TYR A 387 -8.75 16.03 -8.95
N TYR A 388 -7.92 15.56 -9.87
CA TYR A 388 -6.48 15.74 -9.84
C TYR A 388 -5.90 15.72 -11.26
N LYS A 389 -4.90 16.55 -11.52
CA LYS A 389 -4.03 16.45 -12.70
C LYS A 389 -2.61 16.85 -12.30
N GLU A 390 -1.64 16.17 -12.87
CA GLU A 390 -0.24 16.51 -12.70
C GLU A 390 0.51 16.37 -14.02
N PHE A 391 1.39 17.34 -14.25
CA PHE A 391 2.52 17.24 -15.14
C PHE A 391 3.79 17.31 -14.30
N SER A 392 4.73 16.38 -14.47
CA SER A 392 6.05 16.48 -13.85
C SER A 392 7.20 16.13 -14.80
N LEU A 393 8.28 16.89 -14.68
CA LEU A 393 9.53 16.72 -15.42
C LEU A 393 10.69 16.70 -14.43
N GLU A 394 11.41 15.58 -14.39
CA GLU A 394 12.62 15.41 -13.61
C GLU A 394 13.82 15.20 -14.53
N ILE A 395 14.87 15.97 -14.33
CA ILE A 395 16.15 15.82 -15.03
C ILE A 395 17.22 15.59 -13.97
N SER A 396 17.85 14.41 -13.99
CA SER A 396 18.94 14.09 -13.07
C SER A 396 20.24 13.78 -13.80
N ARG A 397 21.33 14.38 -13.32
CA ARG A 397 22.66 14.25 -13.92
C ARG A 397 23.75 14.14 -12.86
N LYS A 398 24.65 13.20 -13.05
CA LYS A 398 25.94 13.18 -12.34
C LYS A 398 26.97 13.91 -13.20
N PHE A 399 27.43 15.06 -12.74
CA PHE A 399 28.37 15.90 -13.49
C PHE A 399 29.79 15.36 -13.40
N ASN A 400 30.21 14.94 -12.21
CA ASN A 400 31.51 14.32 -11.98
C ASN A 400 31.44 13.33 -10.79
N ARG A 401 32.58 12.82 -10.30
CA ARG A 401 32.62 11.89 -9.16
C ARG A 401 32.10 12.50 -7.85
N HIS A 402 32.19 13.83 -7.73
CA HIS A 402 31.81 14.60 -6.55
C HIS A 402 30.39 15.13 -6.63
N PHE A 403 29.94 15.64 -7.79
CA PHE A 403 28.69 16.39 -7.90
C PHE A 403 27.62 15.67 -8.72
N LYS A 404 26.42 15.53 -8.12
CA LYS A 404 25.18 15.07 -8.75
C LYS A 404 24.07 16.08 -8.46
N MET A 405 23.17 16.28 -9.42
CA MET A 405 21.99 17.13 -9.26
C MET A 405 20.76 16.47 -9.89
N ALA A 406 19.59 16.77 -9.33
CA ALA A 406 18.30 16.59 -9.96
C ALA A 406 17.53 17.92 -9.92
N LEU A 407 16.85 18.23 -11.02
CA LEU A 407 15.89 19.32 -11.15
C LEU A 407 14.53 18.72 -11.43
N VAL A 408 13.52 19.14 -10.66
CA VAL A 408 12.15 18.67 -10.83
C VAL A 408 11.22 19.87 -10.97
N TYR A 409 10.36 19.83 -11.97
CA TYR A 409 9.23 20.75 -12.11
C TYR A 409 7.94 19.95 -12.06
N ILE A 410 6.97 20.43 -11.29
CA ILE A 410 5.65 19.82 -11.13
C ILE A 410 4.62 20.93 -11.31
N ASN A 411 3.63 20.69 -12.16
CA ASN A 411 2.43 21.51 -12.28
C ASN A 411 1.25 20.63 -11.91
N GLN A 412 0.55 20.97 -10.83
CA GLN A 412 -0.54 20.16 -10.33
C GLN A 412 -1.83 20.97 -10.18
N THR A 413 -2.94 20.30 -10.45
CA THR A 413 -4.31 20.76 -10.20
C THR A 413 -4.94 19.81 -9.20
N TYR A 414 -5.50 20.33 -8.12
CA TYR A 414 -6.06 19.52 -7.04
C TYR A 414 -7.38 20.11 -6.55
N ASN A 415 -8.48 19.36 -6.70
CA ASN A 415 -9.79 19.78 -6.21
C ASN A 415 -10.00 19.30 -4.76
N LYS A 416 -9.69 20.16 -3.79
CA LYS A 416 -9.70 19.82 -2.37
C LYS A 416 -11.09 19.46 -1.87
N ASP A 417 -12.09 20.16 -2.35
CA ASP A 417 -13.50 19.90 -2.04
C ASP A 417 -13.94 18.48 -2.43
N LYS A 418 -13.62 18.07 -3.67
CA LYS A 418 -14.02 16.75 -4.18
C LYS A 418 -13.20 15.61 -3.57
N VAL A 419 -11.90 15.80 -3.39
CA VAL A 419 -10.99 14.73 -2.93
C VAL A 419 -11.06 14.50 -1.42
N GLN A 420 -11.23 15.55 -0.61
CA GLN A 420 -11.17 15.44 0.86
C GLN A 420 -12.53 15.58 1.55
N PHE A 421 -13.44 16.36 0.96
CA PHE A 421 -14.66 16.81 1.64
C PHE A 421 -15.94 16.39 0.90
N GLN A 422 -15.87 15.30 0.14
CA GLN A 422 -17.03 14.70 -0.55
C GLN A 422 -17.83 15.69 -1.41
N GLY A 423 -17.15 16.70 -1.97
CA GLY A 423 -17.77 17.72 -2.82
C GLY A 423 -18.40 18.88 -2.08
N SER A 424 -17.83 19.30 -0.93
CA SER A 424 -18.10 20.61 -0.35
C SER A 424 -17.80 21.76 -1.35
N THR A 425 -18.10 23.01 -1.01
CA THR A 425 -17.82 24.16 -1.89
C THR A 425 -16.97 25.21 -1.18
N GLN A 426 -16.17 24.80 -0.20
CA GLN A 426 -15.53 25.71 0.74
C GLN A 426 -14.09 26.06 0.34
N TYR A 427 -13.36 25.14 -0.27
CA TYR A 427 -11.92 25.27 -0.50
C TYR A 427 -11.57 25.46 -1.98
N GLY A 428 -12.35 24.87 -2.90
CA GLY A 428 -12.16 24.98 -4.33
C GLY A 428 -10.99 24.16 -4.89
N THR A 429 -10.55 24.56 -6.09
CA THR A 429 -9.46 23.92 -6.84
C THR A 429 -8.15 24.70 -6.68
N ILE A 430 -7.11 24.01 -6.23
CA ILE A 430 -5.75 24.51 -6.12
C ILE A 430 -5.01 24.25 -7.43
N TYR A 431 -4.27 25.26 -7.89
CA TYR A 431 -3.31 25.14 -8.97
C TYR A 431 -1.95 25.50 -8.41
N ASP A 432 -0.99 24.59 -8.46
CA ASP A 432 0.34 24.79 -7.93
C ASP A 432 1.43 24.54 -8.98
N ASN A 433 2.54 25.24 -8.78
CA ASN A 433 3.77 25.06 -9.53
C ASN A 433 4.88 24.83 -8.54
N ILE A 434 5.53 23.69 -8.63
CA ILE A 434 6.57 23.26 -7.70
C ILE A 434 7.86 23.09 -8.49
N VAL A 435 8.92 23.70 -7.98
CA VAL A 435 10.28 23.53 -8.51
C VAL A 435 11.16 23.00 -7.41
N VAL A 436 11.93 21.96 -7.69
CA VAL A 436 12.88 21.34 -6.78
C VAL A 436 14.27 21.29 -7.41
N ALA A 437 15.27 21.65 -6.63
CA ALA A 437 16.67 21.40 -6.91
C ALA A 437 17.27 20.55 -5.80
N ASP A 438 17.66 19.32 -6.13
CA ASP A 438 18.31 18.37 -5.21
C ASP A 438 19.75 18.16 -5.66
N MET A 439 20.69 18.58 -4.84
CA MET A 439 22.12 18.61 -5.12
C MET A 439 22.86 17.77 -4.10
N THR A 440 23.75 16.89 -4.56
CA THR A 440 24.65 16.13 -3.69
C THR A 440 26.10 16.37 -4.10
N TYR A 441 26.92 16.81 -3.15
CA TYR A 441 28.36 16.99 -3.29
C TYR A 441 29.12 16.03 -2.36
N LYS A 442 29.83 15.05 -2.93
CA LYS A 442 30.72 14.15 -2.21
C LYS A 442 32.06 14.83 -1.97
N LEU A 443 32.37 15.12 -0.70
CA LEU A 443 33.66 15.63 -0.27
C LEU A 443 34.75 14.55 -0.48
N ASN A 444 34.41 13.30 -0.16
CA ASN A 444 35.22 12.10 -0.43
C ASN A 444 34.34 10.84 -0.40
N ASP A 445 34.93 9.65 -0.34
CA ASP A 445 34.20 8.38 -0.38
C ASP A 445 33.30 8.12 0.84
N ARG A 446 33.55 8.78 1.98
CA ARG A 446 32.76 8.63 3.22
C ARG A 446 31.89 9.84 3.52
N HIS A 447 32.21 11.02 2.99
CA HIS A 447 31.59 12.28 3.37
C HIS A 447 30.81 12.89 2.20
N ALA A 448 29.54 13.21 2.41
CA ALA A 448 28.68 13.87 1.43
C ALA A 448 27.84 14.97 2.06
N LEU A 449 27.61 16.04 1.29
CA LEU A 449 26.67 17.10 1.58
C LEU A 449 25.52 17.01 0.57
N ARG A 450 24.29 17.06 1.05
CA ARG A 450 23.07 17.14 0.24
C ARG A 450 22.34 18.43 0.56
N LEU A 451 22.02 19.19 -0.48
CA LEU A 451 21.23 20.42 -0.41
C LEU A 451 19.99 20.23 -1.28
N GLU A 452 18.82 20.34 -0.66
CA GLU A 452 17.54 20.29 -1.34
C GLU A 452 16.84 21.64 -1.16
N LEU A 453 16.39 22.24 -2.27
CA LEU A 453 15.67 23.50 -2.29
C LEU A 453 14.37 23.31 -3.07
N GLN A 454 13.25 23.76 -2.49
CA GLN A 454 11.94 23.65 -3.11
C GLN A 454 11.21 25.00 -3.05
N THR A 455 10.39 25.29 -4.06
CA THR A 455 9.38 26.35 -4.01
C THR A 455 8.06 25.82 -4.54
N LEU A 456 6.97 26.17 -3.87
CA LEU A 456 5.60 25.93 -4.32
C LEU A 456 4.93 27.28 -4.51
N GLN A 457 4.35 27.51 -5.69
CA GLN A 457 3.66 28.75 -6.02
C GLN A 457 2.20 28.47 -6.31
N THR A 458 1.31 29.05 -5.51
CA THR A 458 -0.14 28.96 -5.70
C THR A 458 -0.83 30.21 -5.17
N LYS A 459 -2.00 30.54 -5.75
CA LYS A 459 -2.84 31.65 -5.29
C LYS A 459 -3.92 31.18 -4.31
N GLN A 460 -4.16 29.88 -4.24
CA GLN A 460 -5.22 29.23 -3.48
C GLN A 460 -4.73 28.70 -2.13
N ASP A 461 -5.66 28.21 -1.30
CA ASP A 461 -5.42 27.64 0.03
C ASP A 461 -4.44 28.49 0.86
N TYR A 462 -3.36 27.89 1.38
CA TYR A 462 -2.36 28.58 2.17
C TYR A 462 -1.29 29.34 1.36
N LYS A 463 -1.50 29.52 0.04
CA LYS A 463 -0.62 30.26 -0.88
C LYS A 463 0.79 29.64 -0.97
N SER A 464 1.78 30.43 -1.38
CA SER A 464 3.13 29.95 -1.75
C SER A 464 4.03 29.58 -0.57
N TRP A 465 4.88 28.57 -0.78
CA TRP A 465 5.83 28.03 0.20
C TRP A 465 7.24 27.94 -0.38
N MET A 466 8.23 27.98 0.50
CA MET A 466 9.61 27.58 0.20
C MET A 466 10.05 26.52 1.21
N ALA A 467 10.93 25.61 0.79
CA ALA A 467 11.54 24.66 1.69
C ALA A 467 13.02 24.48 1.36
N GLY A 468 13.82 24.21 2.39
CA GLY A 468 15.23 23.91 2.26
C GLY A 468 15.63 22.79 3.21
N LEU A 469 16.53 21.91 2.78
CA LEU A 469 17.17 20.91 3.60
C LEU A 469 18.66 20.87 3.30
N LEU A 470 19.47 20.90 4.35
CA LEU A 470 20.91 20.66 4.30
C LEU A 470 21.22 19.44 5.14
N GLU A 471 21.76 18.41 4.51
CA GLU A 471 22.15 17.16 5.14
C GLU A 471 23.64 16.91 4.94
N TYR A 472 24.31 16.52 6.02
CA TYR A 472 25.65 15.99 6.01
C TYR A 472 25.62 14.52 6.38
N SER A 473 26.18 13.68 5.51
CA SER A 473 26.23 12.23 5.66
C SER A 473 27.69 11.77 5.80
N TYR A 474 27.97 10.99 6.84
CA TYR A 474 29.24 10.30 7.11
C TYR A 474 29.03 8.79 7.09
N SER A 475 29.26 8.20 5.92
CA SER A 475 29.07 6.79 5.63
C SER A 475 30.05 5.91 6.42
N PRO A 476 29.60 4.74 6.93
CA PRO A 476 28.25 4.17 6.79
C PRO A 476 27.30 4.51 7.96
N HIS A 477 27.69 5.38 8.88
CA HIS A 477 27.09 5.43 10.20
C HIS A 477 26.19 6.63 10.46
N TRP A 478 26.64 7.84 10.16
CA TRP A 478 25.99 9.05 10.67
C TRP A 478 25.36 9.87 9.56
N PHE A 479 24.24 10.50 9.86
CA PHE A 479 23.79 11.69 9.15
C PHE A 479 23.30 12.74 10.13
N VAL A 480 23.44 14.00 9.75
CA VAL A 480 22.88 15.16 10.45
C VAL A 480 22.23 16.05 9.41
N ALA A 481 21.00 16.47 9.64
CA ALA A 481 20.30 17.36 8.72
C ALA A 481 19.56 18.48 9.47
N VAL A 482 19.42 19.60 8.79
CA VAL A 482 18.50 20.68 9.15
C VAL A 482 17.58 20.93 7.98
N SER A 483 16.31 21.21 8.25
CA SER A 483 15.37 21.64 7.24
C SER A 483 14.45 22.72 7.75
N ASP A 484 13.92 23.50 6.83
CA ASP A 484 12.87 24.48 7.10
C ASP A 484 11.85 24.46 5.96
N GLN A 485 10.59 24.61 6.32
CA GLN A 485 9.52 24.92 5.38
C GLN A 485 8.88 26.23 5.83
N TYR A 486 8.77 27.18 4.93
CA TYR A 486 8.29 28.50 5.24
C TYR A 486 7.13 28.89 4.33
N ASN A 487 5.97 29.13 4.94
CA ASN A 487 4.81 29.67 4.24
C ASN A 487 4.89 31.19 4.12
N TYR A 488 5.75 31.67 3.24
CA TYR A 488 5.91 33.11 3.00
C TYR A 488 4.68 33.74 2.33
N GLY A 489 3.90 32.94 1.59
CA GLY A 489 2.75 33.39 0.84
C GLY A 489 1.51 33.65 1.68
N ASN A 490 1.47 33.19 2.94
CA ASN A 490 0.27 33.23 3.77
C ASN A 490 -0.33 34.64 3.83
N ALA A 491 -1.65 34.72 3.65
CA ALA A 491 -2.41 35.96 3.69
C ALA A 491 -2.37 36.61 5.07
N LYS A 492 -2.32 35.80 6.14
CA LYS A 492 -2.21 36.26 7.52
C LYS A 492 -0.72 36.26 7.91
N PRO A 493 -0.12 37.43 8.21
CA PRO A 493 1.29 37.51 8.58
C PRO A 493 1.67 36.59 9.75
N ASP A 494 0.80 36.48 10.75
CA ASP A 494 1.01 35.63 11.93
C ASP A 494 1.04 34.13 11.62
N LEU A 495 0.52 33.73 10.44
CA LEU A 495 0.53 32.35 9.96
C LEU A 495 1.61 32.09 8.89
N ARG A 496 2.54 33.03 8.71
CA ARG A 496 3.78 32.80 7.96
C ARG A 496 4.79 32.10 8.86
N VAL A 497 4.56 30.80 9.04
CA VAL A 497 5.29 30.00 10.02
C VAL A 497 6.46 29.29 9.38
N HIS A 498 7.59 29.27 10.09
CA HIS A 498 8.73 28.40 9.82
C HIS A 498 8.56 27.05 10.53
N TYR A 499 8.75 25.98 9.77
CA TYR A 499 8.72 24.59 10.23
C TYR A 499 10.15 24.06 10.29
N PHE A 500 10.95 24.66 11.18
CA PHE A 500 12.32 24.23 11.42
C PHE A 500 12.34 22.82 12.02
N ASN A 501 13.22 21.98 11.46
CA ASN A 501 13.48 20.63 11.94
C ASN A 501 14.98 20.34 11.94
N PHE A 502 15.42 19.63 12.96
CA PHE A 502 16.75 19.06 13.08
C PHE A 502 16.63 17.54 13.10
N TYR A 503 17.54 16.85 12.42
CA TYR A 503 17.59 15.40 12.33
C TYR A 503 19.00 14.91 12.61
N VAL A 504 19.11 13.84 13.37
CA VAL A 504 20.35 13.07 13.51
C VAL A 504 20.01 11.60 13.45
N GLY A 505 20.85 10.81 12.78
CA GLY A 505 20.70 9.36 12.84
C GLY A 505 22.02 8.62 12.79
N TYR A 506 21.99 7.46 13.41
CA TYR A 506 23.09 6.52 13.50
C TYR A 506 22.62 5.15 13.00
N THR A 507 23.38 4.57 12.08
CA THR A 507 23.14 3.24 11.54
C THR A 507 24.36 2.36 11.80
N LYS A 508 24.14 1.18 12.37
CA LYS A 508 25.17 0.16 12.55
C LYS A 508 24.58 -1.20 12.17
N ASN A 509 25.16 -1.83 11.15
CA ASN A 509 24.63 -3.05 10.56
C ASN A 509 23.17 -2.84 10.12
N SER A 510 22.25 -3.67 10.61
CA SER A 510 20.81 -3.58 10.38
C SER A 510 20.06 -2.67 11.36
N SER A 511 20.74 -2.15 12.39
CA SER A 511 20.11 -1.31 13.40
C SER A 511 20.27 0.17 13.05
N ARG A 512 19.17 0.93 13.16
CA ARG A 512 19.14 2.39 12.95
C ARG A 512 18.42 3.07 14.11
N ILE A 513 19.00 4.15 14.59
CA ILE A 513 18.40 5.07 15.54
C ILE A 513 18.38 6.45 14.89
N SER A 514 17.23 7.12 14.87
CA SER A 514 17.13 8.52 14.45
C SER A 514 16.35 9.33 15.45
N LEU A 515 16.80 10.56 15.66
CA LEU A 515 16.15 11.57 16.46
C LEU A 515 15.81 12.75 15.55
N SER A 516 14.65 13.35 15.76
CA SER A 516 14.26 14.59 15.11
C SER A 516 13.60 15.54 16.09
N TYR A 517 13.89 16.82 15.98
CA TYR A 517 13.24 17.85 16.79
C TYR A 517 12.73 18.96 15.90
N GLY A 518 11.45 19.30 16.01
CA GLY A 518 10.88 20.41 15.26
C GLY A 518 9.38 20.31 15.05
N ARG A 519 8.92 21.13 14.11
CA ARG A 519 7.50 21.27 13.76
C ARG A 519 7.14 20.40 12.56
N GLN A 520 6.02 19.71 12.67
CA GLN A 520 5.36 19.01 11.58
C GLN A 520 4.06 19.70 11.22
N ARG A 521 3.87 19.97 9.93
CA ARG A 521 2.64 20.54 9.37
C ARG A 521 1.54 19.49 9.33
N GLU A 522 0.29 19.90 9.56
CA GLU A 522 -0.86 19.03 9.29
C GLU A 522 -1.00 18.72 7.79
N GLY A 523 -1.53 17.54 7.47
CA GLY A 523 -1.83 17.20 6.09
C GLY A 523 -2.34 15.77 5.93
N LEU A 524 -2.43 15.33 4.68
CA LEU A 524 -2.68 13.95 4.34
C LEU A 524 -1.35 13.24 4.10
N PHE A 525 -1.21 12.04 4.63
CA PHE A 525 -0.13 11.12 4.31
C PHE A 525 -0.70 9.96 3.50
N CYS A 526 -0.22 9.78 2.27
CA CYS A 526 -0.79 8.83 1.32
C CYS A 526 0.27 7.86 0.79
N VAL A 527 -0.09 6.58 0.74
CA VAL A 527 0.70 5.51 0.11
C VAL A 527 -0.25 4.66 -0.71
N GLY A 528 0.02 4.43 -2.00
CA GLY A 528 -0.86 3.58 -2.81
C GLY A 528 -2.20 4.21 -3.23
N GLY A 529 -2.44 5.49 -2.97
CA GLY A 529 -3.80 6.06 -3.06
C GLY A 529 -4.67 5.82 -1.82
N VAL A 530 -4.10 5.22 -0.76
CA VAL A 530 -4.71 5.14 0.58
C VAL A 530 -4.09 6.22 1.45
N CYS A 531 -4.92 7.01 2.12
CA CYS A 531 -4.49 8.19 2.85
C CYS A 531 -4.94 8.16 4.30
N ARG A 532 -4.15 8.79 5.17
CA ARG A 532 -4.47 9.07 6.57
C ARG A 532 -4.24 10.55 6.86
N GLN A 533 -5.11 11.15 7.66
CA GLN A 533 -4.91 12.51 8.14
C GLN A 533 -3.87 12.51 9.27
N VAL A 534 -2.88 13.40 9.15
CA VAL A 534 -1.84 13.62 10.14
C VAL A 534 -1.98 15.04 10.68
N PRO A 535 -2.26 15.22 11.98
CA PRO A 535 -2.40 16.55 12.57
C PRO A 535 -1.05 17.26 12.67
N ALA A 536 -1.09 18.58 12.87
CA ALA A 536 0.11 19.34 13.21
C ALA A 536 0.71 18.84 14.54
N SER A 537 2.04 18.80 14.61
CA SER A 537 2.74 18.43 15.85
C SER A 537 4.07 19.19 16.01
N ASN A 538 4.56 19.26 17.23
CA ASN A 538 5.87 19.83 17.55
C ASN A 538 6.52 19.01 18.67
N GLY A 539 7.84 18.83 18.61
CA GLY A 539 8.63 18.29 19.70
C GLY A 539 9.71 17.32 19.25
N LEU A 540 10.12 16.43 20.15
CA LEU A 540 11.22 15.47 19.93
C LEU A 540 10.65 14.11 19.54
N ALA A 541 10.98 13.62 18.36
CA ALA A 541 10.67 12.26 17.94
C ALA A 541 11.93 11.38 17.91
N VAL A 542 11.72 10.09 18.19
CA VAL A 542 12.71 9.03 18.14
C VAL A 542 12.16 7.89 17.31
N SER A 543 12.98 7.35 16.42
CA SER A 543 12.68 6.12 15.68
C SER A 543 13.86 5.16 15.83
N ILE A 544 13.57 3.95 16.26
CA ILE A 544 14.54 2.86 16.44
C ILE A 544 14.05 1.70 15.60
N SER A 545 14.91 1.18 14.72
CA SER A 545 14.59 0.00 13.93
C SER A 545 15.77 -0.96 13.87
N THR A 546 15.50 -2.26 13.77
CA THR A 546 16.52 -3.28 13.53
C THR A 546 15.94 -4.50 12.86
N SER A 547 16.77 -5.25 12.14
CA SER A 547 16.47 -6.60 11.67
C SER A 547 17.59 -7.57 12.04
N PHE A 548 17.30 -8.86 12.14
CA PHE A 548 18.28 -9.90 12.44
C PHE A 548 17.91 -11.24 11.82
#